data_AF-A0A3D1DFV9-F1
#
_entry.id   AF-A0A3D1DFV9-F1
#
_cell.length_a   1.000
_cell.length_b   1.000
_cell.length_c   1.000
_cell.angle_alpha   90.00
_cell.angle_beta   90.00
_cell.angle_gamma   90.00
#
_symmetry.space_group_name_H-M   'P 1'
#
loop_
_entity.id
_entity.type
_entity.pdbx_description
1 polymer ?
#
loop_
_entity_poly.entity_id
_entity_poly.type
_entity_poly.pdbx_seq_one_letter_code
_entity_poly.pdbx_strand_id
1 'polypeptide(L)'
;VRFVNVTWDCYYERLKLQYECWDTHKRNEGILRGYNLPVLDATYNALMEDLEQSGLLDETLVLVMSDFGRTPKHNKDAGRDHWTYCYSVLFSGAGIRGGTVHGASDDQAAYIAADPVNTGDVCASIYHCLGINPSMR
;
A
#
# COMPACT_ATOMS: atom_id res chain seq x y z
N VAL A 1 9.48 15.29 -14.07
CA VAL A 1 8.97 14.09 -13.37
C VAL A 1 7.86 13.49 -14.21
N ARG A 2 7.94 12.19 -14.54
CA ARG A 2 6.82 11.46 -15.13
C ARG A 2 6.11 10.74 -13.99
N PHE A 3 4.83 11.05 -13.79
CA PHE A 3 4.01 10.35 -12.81
C PHE A 3 3.13 9.36 -13.57
N VAL A 4 3.30 8.08 -13.25
CA VAL A 4 2.42 7.02 -13.77
C VAL A 4 1.65 6.51 -12.57
N ASN A 5 0.33 6.64 -12.62
CA ASN A 5 -0.56 6.03 -11.65
C ASN A 5 -1.14 4.76 -12.26
N VAL A 6 -0.95 3.63 -11.58
CA VAL A 6 -1.60 2.37 -11.92
C VAL A 6 -2.70 2.15 -10.89
N THR A 7 -3.95 2.41 -11.28
CA THR A 7 -5.10 2.07 -10.46
C THR A 7 -5.43 0.61 -10.66
N TRP A 8 -5.40 -0.16 -9.57
CA TRP A 8 -5.86 -1.54 -9.60
C TRP A 8 -7.36 -1.60 -9.33
N ASP A 9 -8.15 -1.66 -10.40
CA ASP A 9 -9.59 -1.90 -10.28
C ASP A 9 -9.90 -3.39 -10.48
N CYS A 10 -10.74 -3.95 -9.62
CA CYS A 10 -11.18 -5.33 -9.72
C CYS A 10 -12.33 -5.39 -10.73
N TYR A 11 -12.03 -5.72 -11.99
CA TYR A 11 -13.07 -5.84 -13.02
C TYR A 11 -14.16 -6.85 -12.63
N TYR A 12 -15.39 -6.34 -12.57
CA TYR A 12 -16.65 -6.97 -12.18
C TYR A 12 -16.93 -8.37 -12.78
N GLU A 13 -16.43 -8.64 -13.99
CA GLU A 13 -16.91 -9.74 -14.81
C GLU A 13 -16.55 -11.14 -14.30
N ARG A 14 -15.47 -11.30 -13.51
CA ARG A 14 -15.01 -12.63 -13.11
C ARG A 14 -15.63 -13.18 -11.84
N LEU A 15 -16.10 -12.31 -10.92
CA LEU A 15 -16.52 -12.76 -9.58
C LEU A 15 -17.89 -12.22 -9.11
N LYS A 16 -18.58 -11.35 -9.88
CA LYS A 16 -19.84 -10.69 -9.46
C LYS A 16 -19.79 -10.21 -8.00
N LEU A 17 -18.63 -9.70 -7.57
CA LEU A 17 -18.47 -9.14 -6.24
C LEU A 17 -19.22 -7.81 -6.23
N GLN A 18 -20.39 -7.81 -5.61
CA GLN A 18 -21.09 -6.57 -5.30
C GLN A 18 -20.28 -5.81 -4.23
N TYR A 19 -19.86 -4.61 -4.60
CA TYR A 19 -19.23 -3.57 -3.76
C TYR A 19 -17.76 -3.80 -3.39
N GLU A 20 -16.94 -3.00 -4.09
CA GLU A 20 -15.67 -2.39 -3.71
C GLU A 20 -14.43 -3.30 -3.67
N CYS A 21 -13.37 -2.88 -4.36
CA CYS A 21 -12.13 -3.63 -4.52
C CYS A 21 -11.41 -3.88 -3.17
N TRP A 22 -10.45 -3.08 -2.78
CA TRP A 22 -9.73 -3.21 -1.51
C TRP A 22 -10.58 -2.77 -0.29
N ASP A 23 -11.84 -2.37 -0.50
CA ASP A 23 -12.80 -1.94 0.53
C ASP A 23 -13.71 -3.08 1.01
N THR A 24 -13.09 -4.05 1.68
CA THR A 24 -13.78 -5.31 2.03
C THR A 24 -14.57 -5.22 3.34
N HIS A 25 -15.73 -4.54 3.30
CA HIS A 25 -16.70 -4.52 4.41
C HIS A 25 -17.43 -5.84 4.63
N LYS A 26 -17.21 -6.85 3.78
CA LYS A 26 -17.71 -8.23 3.93
C LYS A 26 -16.67 -9.22 3.45
N ARG A 27 -16.63 -10.42 4.03
CA ARG A 27 -15.78 -11.55 3.59
C ARG A 27 -14.30 -11.17 3.35
N ASN A 28 -13.73 -10.29 4.18
CA ASN A 28 -12.38 -9.70 4.02
C ASN A 28 -11.31 -10.77 3.77
N GLU A 29 -11.23 -11.79 4.63
CA GLU A 29 -10.20 -12.82 4.50
C GLU A 29 -10.31 -13.60 3.18
N GLY A 30 -11.53 -14.00 2.79
CA GLY A 30 -11.75 -14.77 1.58
C GLY A 30 -11.39 -13.99 0.31
N ILE A 31 -11.67 -12.69 0.28
CA ILE A 31 -11.33 -11.81 -0.85
C ILE A 31 -9.82 -11.56 -0.89
N LEU A 32 -9.22 -11.16 0.23
CA LEU A 32 -7.81 -10.83 0.30
C LEU A 32 -6.92 -12.03 0.01
N ARG A 33 -7.11 -13.15 0.72
CA ARG A 33 -6.29 -14.35 0.55
C ARG A 33 -6.57 -15.06 -0.77
N GLY A 34 -7.82 -15.09 -1.21
CA GLY A 34 -8.23 -15.82 -2.41
C GLY A 34 -7.92 -15.11 -3.72
N TYR A 35 -7.76 -13.78 -3.70
CA TYR A 35 -7.61 -13.00 -4.92
C TYR A 35 -6.68 -11.79 -4.78
N ASN A 36 -7.01 -10.81 -3.94
CA ASN A 36 -6.32 -9.51 -4.00
C ASN A 36 -4.82 -9.62 -3.65
N LEU A 37 -4.47 -10.31 -2.56
CA LEU A 37 -3.07 -10.43 -2.12
C LEU A 37 -2.22 -11.29 -3.06
N PRO A 38 -2.64 -12.49 -3.53
CA PRO A 38 -1.87 -13.25 -4.51
C PRO A 38 -1.61 -12.49 -5.80
N VAL A 39 -2.59 -11.72 -6.25
CA VAL A 39 -2.50 -10.96 -7.49
C VAL A 39 -1.58 -9.74 -7.31
N LEU A 40 -1.70 -9.02 -6.19
CA LEU A 40 -0.79 -7.94 -5.82
C LEU A 40 0.66 -8.45 -5.73
N ASP A 41 0.89 -9.56 -5.04
CA ASP A 41 2.22 -10.15 -4.85
C ASP A 41 2.87 -10.48 -6.20
N ALA A 42 2.15 -11.19 -7.08
CA ALA A 42 2.67 -11.56 -8.40
C ALA A 42 3.00 -10.34 -9.28
N THR A 43 2.11 -9.34 -9.33
CA THR A 43 2.33 -8.17 -10.18
C THR A 43 3.33 -7.19 -9.61
N TYR A 44 3.35 -7.02 -8.29
CA TYR A 44 4.39 -6.22 -7.64
C TYR A 44 5.77 -6.81 -7.92
N ASN A 45 5.92 -8.13 -7.73
CA ASN A 45 7.17 -8.83 -8.02
C ASN A 45 7.58 -8.64 -9.50
N ALA A 46 6.68 -8.95 -10.44
CA ALA A 46 6.96 -8.80 -11.87
C ALA A 46 7.37 -7.36 -12.23
N LEU A 47 6.70 -6.35 -11.66
CA LEU A 47 7.08 -4.95 -11.87
C LEU A 47 8.48 -4.63 -11.33
N MET A 48 8.83 -5.14 -10.15
CA MET A 48 10.17 -4.93 -9.59
C MET A 48 11.25 -5.59 -10.45
N GLU A 49 11.03 -6.84 -10.87
CA GLU A 49 11.95 -7.57 -11.75
C GLU A 49 12.12 -6.86 -13.10
N ASP A 50 11.02 -6.38 -13.71
CA ASP A 50 11.06 -5.66 -14.98
C ASP A 50 11.82 -4.33 -14.85
N LEU A 51 11.58 -3.57 -13.77
CA LEU A 51 12.29 -2.32 -13.49
C LEU A 51 13.79 -2.56 -13.26
N GLU A 52 14.15 -3.63 -12.56
CA GLU A 52 15.55 -4.00 -12.35
C GLU A 52 16.23 -4.41 -13.65
N GLN A 53 15.62 -5.32 -14.42
CA GLN A 53 16.17 -5.81 -15.69
C GLN A 53 16.29 -4.71 -16.76
N SER A 54 15.39 -3.73 -16.73
CA SER A 54 15.45 -2.57 -17.62
C SER A 54 16.38 -1.46 -17.13
N GLY A 55 16.97 -1.59 -15.93
CA GLY A 55 17.84 -0.58 -15.32
C GLY A 55 17.11 0.69 -14.87
N LEU A 56 15.78 0.62 -14.71
CA LEU A 56 14.91 1.75 -14.35
C LEU A 56 14.60 1.83 -12.85
N LEU A 57 14.90 0.77 -12.09
CA LEU A 57 14.56 0.69 -10.66
C LEU A 57 15.19 1.83 -9.84
N ASP A 58 16.43 2.20 -10.13
CA ASP A 58 17.15 3.26 -9.42
C ASP A 58 16.62 4.68 -9.69
N GLU A 59 15.84 4.87 -10.75
CA GLU A 59 15.22 6.15 -11.11
C GLU A 59 13.70 6.17 -10.95
N THR A 60 13.10 5.06 -10.54
CA THR A 60 11.65 4.92 -10.39
C THR A 60 11.28 4.70 -8.94
N LEU A 61 10.51 5.64 -8.36
CA LEU A 61 9.88 5.43 -7.07
C LEU A 61 8.58 4.65 -7.25
N VAL A 62 8.50 3.47 -6.63
CA VAL A 62 7.26 2.70 -6.54
C VAL A 62 6.70 2.81 -5.12
N LEU A 63 5.43 3.19 -5.06
CA LEU A 63 4.69 3.41 -3.82
C LEU A 63 3.42 2.57 -3.82
N VAL A 64 3.29 1.67 -2.84
CA VAL A 64 2.04 0.97 -2.56
C VAL A 64 1.48 1.53 -1.26
N MET A 65 0.30 2.15 -1.34
CA MET A 65 -0.33 2.84 -0.22
C MET A 65 -1.85 2.72 -0.28
N SER A 66 -2.48 2.97 0.86
CA SER A 66 -3.92 3.20 0.99
C SER A 66 -4.18 4.58 1.59
N ASP A 67 -5.42 5.03 1.49
CA ASP A 67 -6.00 6.16 2.21
C ASP A 67 -6.16 5.90 3.72
N PHE A 68 -6.53 4.68 4.11
CA PHE A 68 -6.67 4.25 5.50
C PHE A 68 -6.47 2.73 5.66
N GLY A 69 -6.32 2.31 6.92
CA GLY A 69 -6.28 0.91 7.32
C GLY A 69 -7.66 0.31 7.55
N ARG A 70 -7.67 -0.89 8.15
CA ARG A 70 -8.89 -1.65 8.43
C ARG A 70 -9.01 -1.97 9.91
N THR A 71 -10.23 -1.97 10.46
CA THR A 71 -10.48 -2.22 11.89
C THR A 71 -9.78 -3.49 12.35
N PRO A 72 -9.09 -3.54 13.50
CA PRO A 72 -8.35 -4.73 13.96
C PRO A 72 -9.25 -5.98 14.13
N LYS A 73 -10.56 -5.76 14.31
CA LYS A 73 -11.57 -6.81 14.46
C LYS A 73 -12.50 -6.86 13.26
N HIS A 74 -12.99 -8.06 12.98
CA HIS A 74 -14.01 -8.28 11.96
C HIS A 74 -15.36 -7.72 12.40
N ASN A 75 -16.12 -7.17 11.45
CA ASN A 75 -17.51 -6.79 11.64
C ASN A 75 -18.44 -8.02 11.55
N LYS A 76 -19.75 -7.81 11.73
CA LYS A 76 -20.76 -8.89 11.72
C LYS A 76 -20.84 -9.67 10.40
N ASP A 77 -20.35 -9.11 9.31
CA ASP A 77 -20.40 -9.68 7.96
C ASP A 77 -19.04 -10.29 7.53
N ALA A 78 -18.16 -10.55 8.52
CA ALA A 78 -16.79 -11.02 8.30
C ALA A 78 -15.94 -10.10 7.41
N GLY A 79 -16.28 -8.81 7.35
CA GLY A 79 -15.45 -7.76 6.77
C GLY A 79 -14.63 -7.03 7.82
N ARG A 80 -13.93 -5.97 7.39
CA ARG A 80 -13.28 -5.01 8.28
C ARG A 80 -13.66 -3.59 7.84
N ASP A 81 -13.94 -2.71 8.80
CA ASP A 81 -14.41 -1.36 8.52
C ASP A 81 -13.23 -0.37 8.44
N HIS A 82 -13.51 0.89 8.10
CA HIS A 82 -12.51 1.94 7.92
C HIS A 82 -11.75 2.22 9.21
N TRP A 83 -10.43 2.37 9.11
CA TRP A 83 -9.57 2.57 10.28
C TRP A 83 -8.34 3.41 9.98
N THR A 84 -8.40 4.71 10.28
CA THR A 84 -7.35 5.69 9.95
C THR A 84 -6.18 5.70 10.94
N TYR A 85 -6.27 4.97 12.06
CA TYR A 85 -5.30 5.07 13.15
C TYR A 85 -3.99 4.32 12.90
N CYS A 86 -3.99 3.29 12.04
CA CYS A 86 -2.81 2.49 11.78
C CYS A 86 -2.93 1.76 10.42
N TYR A 87 -1.96 1.97 9.55
CA TYR A 87 -1.81 1.27 8.27
C TYR A 87 -0.36 1.39 7.77
N SER A 88 -0.02 0.59 6.77
CA SER A 88 1.34 0.51 6.24
C SER A 88 1.43 1.12 4.84
N VAL A 89 2.61 1.64 4.52
CA VAL A 89 2.98 2.13 3.19
C VAL A 89 4.28 1.45 2.80
N LEU A 90 4.39 1.01 1.55
CA LEU A 90 5.59 0.38 1.00
C LEU A 90 6.23 1.28 -0.04
N PHE A 91 7.51 1.60 0.17
CA PHE A 91 8.37 2.32 -0.76
C PHE A 91 9.41 1.37 -1.37
N SER A 92 9.68 1.51 -2.66
CA SER A 92 10.73 0.77 -3.36
C SER A 92 11.29 1.55 -4.56
N GLY A 93 12.49 1.19 -5.00
CA GLY A 93 13.21 1.89 -6.07
C GLY A 93 13.67 3.30 -5.67
N ALA A 94 14.15 4.08 -6.64
CA ALA A 94 14.64 5.46 -6.44
C ALA A 94 15.63 5.64 -5.28
N GLY A 95 16.51 4.65 -5.06
CA GLY A 95 17.50 4.66 -3.98
C GLY A 95 16.94 4.37 -2.56
N ILE A 96 15.66 4.00 -2.44
CA ILE A 96 15.09 3.56 -1.17
C ILE A 96 15.81 2.28 -0.69
N ARG A 97 16.22 2.27 0.57
CA ARG A 97 16.90 1.11 1.18
C ARG A 97 15.91 -0.03 1.43
N GLY A 98 15.98 -1.06 0.60
CA GLY A 98 15.23 -2.31 0.79
C GLY A 98 15.54 -3.02 2.12
N GLY A 99 14.64 -3.94 2.52
CA GLY A 99 14.80 -4.71 3.77
C GLY A 99 14.65 -3.88 5.05
N THR A 100 14.14 -2.65 4.96
CA THR A 100 13.96 -1.74 6.10
C THR A 100 12.49 -1.73 6.52
N VAL A 101 12.25 -1.79 7.83
CA VAL A 101 10.95 -1.53 8.46
C VAL A 101 11.11 -0.34 9.40
N HIS A 102 10.19 0.62 9.33
CA HIS A 102 10.17 1.79 10.20
C HIS A 102 8.80 1.92 10.85
N GLY A 103 8.79 2.14 12.16
CA GLY A 103 7.59 2.13 12.99
C GLY A 103 7.07 0.73 13.31
N ALA A 104 6.11 0.69 14.23
CA ALA A 104 5.43 -0.53 14.63
C ALA A 104 4.00 -0.22 15.07
N SER A 105 3.08 -1.15 14.85
CA SER A 105 1.76 -1.12 15.47
C SER A 105 1.79 -1.71 16.88
N ASP A 106 0.71 -1.55 17.62
CA ASP A 106 0.43 -2.36 18.81
C ASP A 106 0.23 -3.84 18.47
N ASP A 107 0.04 -4.66 19.51
CA ASP A 107 -0.15 -6.11 19.43
C ASP A 107 -1.43 -6.54 18.69
N GLN A 108 -2.38 -5.63 18.49
CA GLN A 108 -3.62 -5.87 17.77
C GLN A 108 -3.61 -5.26 16.35
N ALA A 109 -2.51 -4.63 15.95
CA ALA A 109 -2.43 -3.81 14.74
C ALA A 109 -3.52 -2.72 14.67
N ALA A 110 -3.90 -2.16 15.82
CA ALA A 110 -4.94 -1.15 15.93
C ALA A 110 -4.38 0.28 15.95
N TYR A 111 -3.32 0.52 16.72
CA TYR A 111 -2.71 1.85 16.84
C TYR A 111 -1.20 1.78 16.60
N ILE A 112 -0.58 2.95 16.38
CA ILE A 112 0.87 3.07 16.26
C ILE A 112 1.50 2.97 17.65
N ALA A 113 2.45 2.05 17.82
CA ALA A 113 3.19 1.83 19.06
C ALA A 113 4.57 2.49 19.07
N ALA A 114 5.22 2.61 17.90
CA ALA A 114 6.56 3.19 17.78
C ALA A 114 6.74 3.94 16.44
N ASP A 115 7.59 4.97 16.48
CA ASP A 115 8.01 5.82 15.35
C ASP A 115 6.87 6.22 14.40
N PRO A 116 5.93 7.08 14.85
CA PRO A 116 4.79 7.47 14.05
C PRO A 116 5.21 8.27 12.81
N VAL A 117 4.61 7.90 11.68
CA VAL A 117 4.73 8.58 10.39
C VAL A 117 3.38 9.17 10.04
N ASN A 118 3.32 10.46 9.76
CA ASN A 118 2.10 11.11 9.26
C ASN A 118 2.10 11.16 7.72
N THR A 119 0.94 11.48 7.13
CA THR A 119 0.80 11.59 5.66
C THR A 119 1.73 12.64 5.05
N GLY A 120 2.05 13.70 5.78
CA GLY A 120 3.04 14.70 5.37
C GLY A 120 4.45 14.11 5.25
N ASP A 121 4.85 13.21 6.14
CA ASP A 121 6.18 12.57 6.07
C ASP A 121 6.32 11.64 4.84
N VAL A 122 5.21 10.99 4.43
CA VAL A 122 5.11 10.25 3.17
C VAL A 122 5.32 11.21 1.99
N CYS A 123 4.61 12.33 1.95
CA CYS A 123 4.79 13.36 0.93
C CYS A 123 6.21 13.94 0.92
N ALA A 124 6.81 14.14 2.11
CA ALA A 124 8.19 14.61 2.25
C ALA A 124 9.19 13.66 1.59
N SER A 125 9.00 12.35 1.79
CA SER A 125 9.83 11.30 1.20
C SER A 125 9.69 11.26 -0.32
N ILE A 126 8.46 11.38 -0.83
CA ILE A 126 8.20 11.50 -2.28
C ILE A 126 8.90 12.74 -2.84
N TYR A 127 8.75 13.89 -2.20
CA TYR A 127 9.37 15.15 -2.65
C TYR A 127 10.89 15.03 -2.67
N HIS A 128 11.47 14.41 -1.63
CA HIS A 128 12.91 14.14 -1.58
C HIS A 128 13.38 13.32 -2.79
N CYS A 129 12.70 12.20 -3.11
CA CYS A 129 13.02 11.38 -4.29
C CYS A 129 12.87 12.14 -5.61
N LEU A 130 11.98 13.12 -5.67
CA LEU A 130 11.78 13.98 -6.84
C LEU A 130 12.75 15.17 -6.94
N GLY A 131 13.64 15.35 -5.95
CA GLY A 131 14.51 16.53 -5.85
C GLY A 131 13.78 17.82 -5.49
N ILE A 132 12.57 17.72 -4.94
CA ILE A 132 11.76 18.84 -4.45
C ILE A 132 12.06 19.01 -2.96
N ASN A 133 12.11 20.26 -2.48
CA ASN A 133 12.33 20.52 -1.06
C ASN A 133 11.22 19.85 -0.20
N PRO A 134 11.54 18.89 0.70
CA PRO A 134 10.55 18.19 1.50
C PRO A 134 9.77 19.06 2.49
N SER A 135 10.25 20.28 2.77
CA SER A 135 9.53 21.25 3.61
C SER A 135 8.38 21.95 2.88
N MET A 136 8.19 21.72 1.57
CA MET A 136 7.10 22.28 0.77
C MET A 136 5.80 21.45 0.80
N ARG A 137 5.80 20.35 1.55
CA ARG A 137 4.66 19.43 1.70
C ARG A 137 3.41 20.08 2.28
#